data_AF-A0A1G7VET3-F1
#
_entry.id   AF-A0A1G7VET3-F1
#
_cell.length_a   1.000
_cell.length_b   1.000
_cell.length_c   1.000
_cell.angle_alpha   90.00
_cell.angle_beta   90.00
_cell.angle_gamma   90.00
#
_symmetry.space_group_name_H-M   'P 1'
#
loop_
_entity.id
_entity.type
_entity.pdbx_description
1 polymer ?
#
loop_
_entity_poly.entity_id
_entity_poly.type
_entity_poly.pdbx_seq_one_letter_code
_entity_poly.pdbx_strand_id
1 'polypeptide(L)'
;MPRDIRIASLDIRASDDITVDVVADSLARRGVLGVVGVVEGRTAARVAVNDAGDVLVSIEGRQLTVESASRVVESLAGEWSADVTLESDVRFVAASARPEPTRDAEMPPRRRVYVIGGGVTGDPARRPDFAAQLEASVSVIAIDGRWVLQAHGEPQDYWPSAQRPVVAVTAVGDSLTVEVWSRDAMRGAVGSHDAQMLGIPNLTFSWQARWRPVSDARGQIADIERMLGRGRQSSSSALGQPVDRDAALAELGAERNEIEETLTRDNDHALIDAVVGAFRLPTEVGRIVRGTVDIDALPGAEHVERTPAGRMVWRQLHPARRDSVWARWRRRFSR
;
A
#
# COMPACT_ATOMS: atom_id res chain seq x y z
N MET A 1 13.83 -19.85 -18.05
CA MET A 1 13.03 -19.56 -16.84
C MET A 1 11.80 -20.44 -16.87
N PRO A 2 11.34 -21.04 -15.76
CA PRO A 2 9.98 -21.58 -15.72
C PRO A 2 9.08 -20.38 -15.98
N ARG A 3 8.30 -20.43 -17.06
CA ARG A 3 7.63 -19.23 -17.60
C ARG A 3 6.48 -18.73 -16.73
N ASP A 4 6.16 -19.42 -15.64
CA ASP A 4 4.86 -19.31 -14.98
C ASP A 4 5.00 -19.30 -13.44
N ILE A 5 5.77 -18.35 -12.89
CA ILE A 5 5.86 -18.15 -11.43
C ILE A 5 4.95 -17.00 -11.03
N ARG A 6 4.00 -17.27 -10.15
CA ARG A 6 3.08 -16.29 -9.55
C ARG A 6 3.38 -16.11 -8.07
N ILE A 7 2.88 -15.02 -7.51
CA ILE A 7 3.04 -14.67 -6.10
C ILE A 7 1.75 -15.01 -5.37
N ALA A 8 1.83 -15.88 -4.35
CA ALA A 8 0.75 -16.07 -3.39
C ALA A 8 1.10 -15.40 -2.06
N SER A 9 0.12 -14.77 -1.42
CA SER A 9 0.22 -14.26 -0.06
C SER A 9 -0.19 -15.35 0.93
N LEU A 10 0.54 -15.48 2.03
CA LEU A 10 0.16 -16.26 3.19
C LEU A 10 -0.31 -15.30 4.32
N ASP A 11 -1.60 -15.28 4.63
CA ASP A 11 -2.14 -14.64 5.84
C ASP A 11 -2.11 -15.64 6.99
N ILE A 12 -1.55 -15.22 8.12
CA ILE A 12 -1.28 -16.07 9.27
C ILE A 12 -1.98 -15.44 10.47
N ARG A 13 -2.98 -16.14 11.01
CA ARG A 13 -3.69 -15.75 12.23
C ARG A 13 -3.43 -16.78 13.31
N ALA A 14 -2.31 -16.62 13.99
CA ALA A 14 -1.92 -17.46 15.12
C ALA A 14 -2.25 -16.79 16.46
N SER A 15 -1.91 -17.47 17.56
CA SER A 15 -1.71 -16.82 18.86
C SER A 15 -0.48 -15.90 18.83
N ASP A 16 -0.34 -15.01 19.82
CA ASP A 16 0.62 -13.89 19.88
C ASP A 16 2.11 -14.27 19.70
N ASP A 17 2.45 -15.55 19.64
CA ASP A 17 3.83 -16.06 19.66
C ASP A 17 4.43 -16.36 18.28
N ILE A 18 3.70 -16.21 17.16
CA ILE A 18 4.28 -16.51 15.84
C ILE A 18 5.16 -15.37 15.29
N THR A 19 6.47 -15.60 15.31
CA THR A 19 7.46 -14.63 14.83
C THR A 19 7.84 -14.86 13.37
N VAL A 20 8.42 -13.82 12.75
CA VAL A 20 9.00 -13.87 11.40
C VAL A 20 10.07 -14.97 11.27
N ASP A 21 10.87 -15.20 12.33
CA ASP A 21 11.90 -16.23 12.34
C ASP A 21 11.30 -17.64 12.37
N VAL A 22 10.26 -17.88 13.18
CA VAL A 22 9.54 -19.16 13.21
C VAL A 22 8.96 -19.48 11.84
N VAL A 23 8.30 -18.51 11.20
CA VAL A 23 7.73 -18.70 9.85
C VAL A 23 8.82 -18.95 8.82
N ALA A 24 9.92 -18.18 8.85
CA ALA A 24 11.05 -18.39 7.94
C ALA A 24 11.61 -19.81 8.07
N ASP A 25 11.91 -20.25 9.29
CA ASP A 25 12.48 -21.56 9.54
C ASP A 25 11.54 -22.70 9.10
N SER A 26 10.23 -22.57 9.37
CA SER A 26 9.22 -23.55 8.95
C SER A 26 9.10 -23.66 7.42
N LEU A 27 9.19 -22.55 6.70
CA LEU A 27 9.18 -22.52 5.23
C LEU A 27 10.50 -23.07 4.66
N ALA A 28 11.63 -22.68 5.24
CA ALA A 28 12.96 -23.12 4.83
C ALA A 28 13.13 -24.63 4.99
N ARG A 29 12.68 -25.22 6.10
CA ARG A 29 12.71 -26.69 6.34
C ARG A 29 11.92 -27.48 5.29
N ARG A 30 10.88 -26.88 4.71
CA ARG A 30 10.06 -27.46 3.64
C ARG A 30 10.60 -27.17 2.24
N GLY A 31 11.69 -26.40 2.15
CA GLY A 31 12.22 -25.89 0.91
C GLY A 31 11.26 -24.93 0.20
N VAL A 32 10.27 -24.34 0.87
CA VAL A 32 9.31 -23.42 0.23
C VAL A 32 10.03 -22.13 -0.15
N LEU A 33 9.92 -21.75 -1.42
CA LEU A 33 10.49 -20.51 -1.93
C LEU A 33 9.60 -19.34 -1.48
N GLY A 34 10.14 -18.46 -0.64
CA GLY A 34 9.34 -17.44 -0.03
C GLY A 34 10.12 -16.24 0.50
N VAL A 35 9.36 -15.22 0.87
CA VAL A 35 9.83 -14.12 1.69
C VAL A 35 8.90 -13.95 2.88
N VAL A 36 9.42 -13.52 4.01
CA VAL A 36 8.67 -13.26 5.24
C VAL A 36 8.82 -11.81 5.65
N GLY A 37 7.84 -11.28 6.38
CA GLY A 37 7.89 -9.91 6.87
C GLY A 37 6.72 -9.62 7.82
N VAL A 38 6.61 -8.36 8.22
CA VAL A 38 5.50 -7.89 9.07
C VAL A 38 4.59 -6.99 8.23
N VAL A 39 3.32 -7.37 8.12
CA VAL A 39 2.27 -6.60 7.43
C VAL A 39 1.24 -6.20 8.49
N GLU A 40 1.01 -4.90 8.65
CA GLU A 40 0.03 -4.36 9.61
C GLU A 40 0.20 -4.91 11.05
N GLY A 41 1.46 -5.08 11.48
CA GLY A 41 1.78 -5.60 12.82
C GLY A 41 1.70 -7.12 12.96
N ARG A 42 1.38 -7.86 11.88
CA ARG A 42 1.27 -9.32 11.88
C ARG A 42 2.35 -9.97 11.02
N THR A 43 2.84 -11.12 11.44
CA THR A 43 3.75 -11.94 10.62
C THR A 43 3.02 -12.42 9.37
N ALA A 44 3.64 -12.22 8.21
CA ALA A 44 3.10 -12.62 6.92
C ALA A 44 4.21 -13.20 6.03
N ALA A 45 3.83 -13.96 5.01
CA ALA A 45 4.75 -14.47 4.02
C ALA A 45 4.20 -14.31 2.60
N ARG A 46 5.09 -14.30 1.61
CA ARG A 46 4.76 -14.49 0.20
C ARG A 46 5.52 -15.70 -0.30
N VAL A 47 4.86 -16.56 -1.06
CA VAL A 47 5.45 -17.78 -1.61
C VAL A 47 5.28 -17.81 -3.12
N ALA A 48 6.23 -18.46 -3.79
CA ALA A 48 6.14 -18.72 -5.22
C ALA A 48 5.16 -19.86 -5.49
N VAL A 49 4.24 -19.66 -6.43
CA VAL A 49 3.32 -20.70 -6.91
C VAL A 49 3.36 -20.81 -8.43
N ASN A 50 2.95 -21.97 -8.97
CA ASN A 50 2.82 -22.18 -10.41
C ASN A 50 1.43 -21.70 -10.90
N ASP A 51 1.14 -21.90 -12.19
CA ASP A 51 -0.17 -21.56 -12.78
C ASP A 51 -1.37 -22.34 -12.20
N ALA A 52 -1.14 -23.52 -11.62
CA ALA A 52 -2.17 -24.28 -10.92
C ALA A 52 -2.34 -23.82 -9.45
N GLY A 53 -1.54 -22.86 -9.01
CA GLY A 53 -1.49 -22.39 -7.64
C GLY A 53 -0.82 -23.36 -6.67
N ASP A 54 -0.07 -24.35 -7.14
CA ASP A 54 0.76 -25.23 -6.30
C ASP A 54 2.08 -24.54 -5.94
N VAL A 55 2.58 -24.82 -4.73
CA VAL A 55 3.72 -24.11 -4.14
C VAL A 55 5.03 -24.61 -4.72
N LEU A 56 5.89 -23.69 -5.18
CA LEU A 56 7.24 -24.02 -5.61
C LEU A 56 8.10 -24.34 -4.38
N VAL A 57 8.77 -25.48 -4.42
CA VAL A 57 9.71 -25.91 -3.39
C VAL A 57 11.05 -26.31 -4.00
N SER A 58 12.13 -26.15 -3.23
CA SER A 58 13.47 -26.58 -3.59
C SER A 58 13.88 -27.81 -2.80
N ILE A 59 14.31 -28.85 -3.51
CA ILE A 59 14.98 -30.01 -2.94
C ILE A 59 16.48 -29.70 -2.88
N GLU A 60 17.04 -29.77 -1.67
CA GLU A 60 18.47 -29.54 -1.36
C GLU A 60 19.02 -28.19 -1.88
N GLY A 61 18.15 -27.17 -2.06
CA GLY A 61 18.55 -25.85 -2.55
C GLY A 61 18.99 -25.83 -4.02
N ARG A 62 18.70 -26.88 -4.80
CA ARG A 62 19.22 -27.05 -6.17
C ARG A 62 18.15 -27.36 -7.21
N GLN A 63 17.20 -28.23 -6.88
CA GLN A 63 16.17 -28.65 -7.83
C GLN A 63 14.83 -28.04 -7.44
N LEU A 64 14.17 -27.36 -8.40
CA LEU A 64 12.82 -26.84 -8.22
C LEU A 64 11.79 -27.92 -8.55
N THR A 65 10.81 -28.08 -7.67
CA THR A 65 9.62 -28.91 -7.86
C THR A 65 8.39 -28.16 -7.32
N VAL A 66 7.23 -28.81 -7.33
CA VAL A 66 5.98 -28.26 -6.79
C VAL A 66 5.37 -29.19 -5.75
N GLU A 67 4.76 -28.60 -4.73
CA GLU A 67 4.00 -29.27 -3.67
C GLU A 67 2.56 -28.76 -3.67
N SER A 68 1.59 -29.64 -3.38
CA SER A 68 0.18 -29.23 -3.31
C SER A 68 -0.03 -28.12 -2.28
N ALA A 69 -0.64 -27.01 -2.71
CA ALA A 69 -0.91 -25.88 -1.82
C ALA A 69 -1.75 -26.29 -0.60
N SER A 70 -2.71 -27.20 -0.75
CA SER A 70 -3.52 -27.73 0.35
C SER A 70 -2.67 -28.43 1.40
N ARG A 71 -1.73 -29.29 0.97
CA ARG A 71 -0.83 -29.99 1.90
C ARG A 71 0.10 -29.04 2.65
N VAL A 72 0.65 -28.05 1.94
CA VAL A 72 1.51 -27.03 2.56
C VAL A 72 0.71 -26.25 3.61
N VAL A 73 -0.45 -25.71 3.24
CA VAL A 73 -1.28 -24.88 4.14
C VAL A 73 -1.79 -25.69 5.34
N GLU A 74 -2.26 -26.92 5.16
CA GLU A 74 -2.68 -27.81 6.26
C GLU A 74 -1.52 -28.12 7.22
N SER A 75 -0.34 -28.42 6.67
CA SER A 75 0.86 -28.70 7.47
C SER A 75 1.30 -27.47 8.28
N LEU A 76 1.29 -26.28 7.67
CA LEU A 76 1.64 -25.04 8.35
C LEU A 76 0.62 -24.65 9.41
N ALA A 77 -0.68 -24.76 9.13
CA ALA A 77 -1.73 -24.49 10.10
C ALA A 77 -1.56 -25.38 11.35
N GLY A 78 -1.32 -26.68 11.16
CA GLY A 78 -1.06 -27.61 12.25
C GLY A 78 0.21 -27.30 13.06
N GLU A 79 1.33 -27.00 12.39
CA GLU A 79 2.60 -26.67 13.07
C GLU A 79 2.49 -25.37 13.88
N TRP A 80 1.81 -24.37 13.33
CA TRP A 80 1.69 -23.04 13.92
C TRP A 80 0.49 -22.89 14.86
N SER A 81 -0.39 -23.91 14.96
CA SER A 81 -1.66 -23.83 15.68
C SER A 81 -2.45 -22.56 15.29
N ALA A 82 -2.58 -22.32 13.99
CA ALA A 82 -3.03 -21.06 13.41
C ALA A 82 -4.11 -21.26 12.34
N ASP A 83 -4.82 -20.18 11.99
CA ASP A 83 -5.51 -20.10 10.70
C ASP A 83 -4.49 -19.62 9.66
N VAL A 84 -4.33 -20.39 8.59
CA VAL A 84 -3.42 -20.07 7.48
C VAL A 84 -4.22 -20.04 6.20
N THR A 85 -4.14 -18.93 5.47
CA THR A 85 -4.69 -18.84 4.11
C THR A 85 -3.57 -18.61 3.12
N LEU A 86 -3.69 -19.23 1.95
CA LEU A 86 -2.87 -18.96 0.77
C LEU A 86 -3.79 -18.36 -0.29
N GLU A 87 -3.47 -17.15 -0.73
CA GLU A 87 -4.24 -16.43 -1.74
C GLU A 87 -3.34 -15.97 -2.89
N SER A 88 -3.71 -16.35 -4.10
CA SER A 88 -3.20 -15.81 -5.36
C SER A 88 -4.37 -15.45 -6.28
N ASP A 89 -4.05 -14.90 -7.45
CA ASP A 89 -5.01 -14.64 -8.52
C ASP A 89 -5.63 -15.92 -9.12
N VAL A 90 -5.02 -17.08 -8.89
CA VAL A 90 -5.46 -18.37 -9.46
C VAL A 90 -6.01 -19.33 -8.41
N ARG A 91 -5.68 -19.16 -7.12
CA ARG A 91 -6.05 -20.13 -6.08
C ARG A 91 -6.22 -19.50 -4.72
N PHE A 92 -7.21 -20.02 -3.99
CA PHE A 92 -7.42 -19.76 -2.58
C PHE A 92 -7.45 -21.09 -1.82
N VAL A 93 -6.67 -21.20 -0.76
CA VAL A 93 -6.63 -22.36 0.15
C VAL A 93 -6.62 -21.85 1.58
N ALA A 94 -7.36 -22.50 2.47
CA ALA A 94 -7.35 -22.17 3.89
C ALA A 94 -7.32 -23.45 4.73
N ALA A 95 -6.60 -23.42 5.85
CA ALA A 95 -6.65 -24.43 6.90
C ALA A 95 -6.64 -23.75 8.28
N SER A 96 -7.28 -24.39 9.25
CA SER A 96 -7.38 -23.89 10.62
C SER A 96 -6.99 -25.01 11.58
N ALA A 97 -6.03 -24.72 12.47
CA ALA A 97 -5.73 -25.54 13.64
C ALA A 97 -5.66 -24.69 14.92
N ARG A 98 -6.36 -23.55 14.91
CA ARG A 98 -6.28 -22.51 15.94
C ARG A 98 -7.18 -22.83 17.15
N PRO A 99 -6.69 -22.75 18.40
CA PRO A 99 -7.55 -22.68 19.58
C PRO A 99 -8.20 -21.28 19.72
N GLU A 100 -9.28 -21.16 20.51
CA GLU A 100 -10.13 -19.97 20.60
C GLU A 100 -9.38 -18.61 20.69
N PRO A 101 -9.97 -17.55 20.13
CA PRO A 101 -9.23 -16.34 19.81
C PRO A 101 -8.79 -15.55 21.04
N THR A 102 -7.55 -15.10 21.01
CA THR A 102 -7.05 -13.98 21.80
C THR A 102 -6.84 -12.77 20.89
N ARG A 103 -7.44 -11.66 21.34
CA ARG A 103 -7.26 -10.22 21.05
C ARG A 103 -6.80 -9.76 19.65
N ASP A 104 -7.42 -8.69 19.18
CA ASP A 104 -6.93 -7.95 18.02
C ASP A 104 -5.62 -7.21 18.35
N ALA A 105 -4.63 -7.34 17.47
CA ALA A 105 -3.35 -6.63 17.58
C ALA A 105 -3.54 -5.11 17.44
N GLU A 106 -2.78 -4.34 18.21
CA GLU A 106 -2.77 -2.89 18.10
C GLU A 106 -2.12 -2.49 16.77
N MET A 107 -2.84 -1.70 15.96
CA MET A 107 -2.33 -1.26 14.66
C MET A 107 -1.19 -0.25 14.83
N PRO A 108 -0.09 -0.37 14.06
CA PRO A 108 0.98 0.61 14.11
C PRO A 108 0.50 2.01 13.66
N PRO A 109 1.11 3.08 14.18
CA PRO A 109 0.72 4.44 13.82
C PRO A 109 0.93 4.68 12.31
N ARG A 110 -0.11 5.21 11.66
CA ARG A 110 -0.10 5.55 10.24
C ARG A 110 0.40 6.98 10.05
N ARG A 111 1.45 7.15 9.25
CA ARG A 111 1.93 8.47 8.80
C ARG A 111 1.59 8.66 7.33
N ARG A 112 0.76 9.64 7.03
CA ARG A 112 0.29 9.91 5.67
C ARG A 112 0.54 11.37 5.32
N VAL A 113 1.31 11.57 4.25
CA VAL A 113 1.67 12.89 3.74
C VAL A 113 1.11 13.03 2.33
N TYR A 114 0.38 14.11 2.10
CA TYR A 114 -0.15 14.50 0.80
C TYR A 114 0.72 15.57 0.20
N VAL A 115 0.96 15.46 -1.11
CA VAL A 115 1.55 16.50 -1.93
C VAL A 115 0.52 16.87 -2.98
N ILE A 116 0.07 18.11 -2.95
CA ILE A 116 -0.93 18.65 -3.88
C ILE A 116 -0.20 19.57 -4.85
N GLY A 117 -0.22 19.23 -6.14
CA GLY A 117 0.20 20.17 -7.17
C GLY A 117 0.81 19.58 -8.45
N GLY A 118 0.45 20.23 -9.56
CA GLY A 118 1.06 20.19 -10.89
C GLY A 118 0.62 21.45 -11.65
N GLY A 119 1.49 22.45 -11.75
CA GLY A 119 1.29 23.66 -12.58
C GLY A 119 1.06 25.00 -11.84
N VAL A 120 0.09 25.13 -10.94
CA VAL A 120 -0.18 26.39 -10.20
C VAL A 120 -0.91 26.06 -8.90
N THR A 121 -0.45 26.59 -7.75
CA THR A 121 -1.23 27.30 -6.70
C THR A 121 -0.51 27.27 -5.34
N GLY A 122 0.43 28.20 -5.13
CA GLY A 122 1.00 28.53 -3.83
C GLY A 122 0.38 29.77 -3.19
N ASP A 123 -0.82 30.20 -3.62
CA ASP A 123 -1.49 31.39 -3.07
C ASP A 123 -2.05 31.08 -1.68
N PRO A 124 -1.49 31.64 -0.58
CA PRO A 124 -1.98 31.42 0.77
C PRO A 124 -3.40 31.96 0.96
N ALA A 125 -3.83 32.94 0.16
CA ALA A 125 -5.18 33.50 0.21
C ALA A 125 -6.24 32.57 -0.42
N ARG A 126 -5.80 31.53 -1.15
CA ARG A 126 -6.67 30.50 -1.76
C ARG A 126 -6.50 29.13 -1.12
N ARG A 127 -5.98 29.06 0.12
CA ARG A 127 -5.89 27.80 0.87
C ARG A 127 -7.27 27.11 0.88
N PRO A 128 -7.41 25.96 0.22
CA PRO A 128 -8.58 25.13 0.40
C PRO A 128 -8.70 24.77 1.89
N ASP A 129 -9.92 24.71 2.42
CA ASP A 129 -10.18 24.24 3.78
C ASP A 129 -9.91 22.73 3.88
N PHE A 130 -8.63 22.36 3.93
CA PHE A 130 -8.16 20.98 3.91
C PHE A 130 -8.62 20.19 5.14
N ALA A 131 -8.72 20.85 6.30
CA ALA A 131 -9.22 20.23 7.52
C ALA A 131 -10.70 19.81 7.38
N ALA A 132 -11.53 20.69 6.79
CA ALA A 132 -12.92 20.34 6.48
C ALA A 132 -13.02 19.26 5.40
N GLN A 133 -12.20 19.37 4.34
CA GLN A 133 -12.20 18.42 3.22
C GLN A 133 -11.82 17.00 3.64
N LEU A 134 -10.74 16.86 4.40
CA LEU A 134 -10.24 15.58 4.90
C LEU A 134 -10.95 15.11 6.17
N GLU A 135 -11.82 15.94 6.74
CA GLU A 135 -12.51 15.68 8.00
C GLU A 135 -11.55 15.33 9.17
N ALA A 136 -10.35 15.91 9.16
CA ALA A 136 -9.25 15.64 10.07
C ALA A 136 -8.52 16.94 10.42
N SER A 137 -7.83 16.98 11.57
CA SER A 137 -6.89 18.06 11.83
C SER A 137 -5.71 17.88 10.88
N VAL A 138 -5.17 18.97 10.34
CA VAL A 138 -4.11 18.90 9.33
C VAL A 138 -3.00 19.87 9.67
N SER A 139 -1.78 19.42 9.40
CA SER A 139 -0.63 20.31 9.29
C SER A 139 -0.37 20.56 7.82
N VAL A 140 -0.12 21.81 7.44
CA VAL A 140 0.04 22.22 6.05
C VAL A 140 1.21 23.20 5.90
N ILE A 141 2.00 23.02 4.84
CA ILE A 141 3.13 23.89 4.49
C ILE A 141 3.22 24.01 2.96
N ALA A 142 3.67 25.17 2.48
CA ALA A 142 4.02 25.35 1.07
C ALA A 142 5.51 25.09 0.86
N ILE A 143 5.87 24.15 -0.01
CA ILE A 143 7.25 23.80 -0.37
C ILE A 143 7.35 23.78 -1.89
N ASP A 144 8.28 24.56 -2.46
CA ASP A 144 8.52 24.65 -3.91
C ASP A 144 7.24 24.90 -4.74
N GLY A 145 6.35 25.75 -4.22
CA GLY A 145 5.08 26.09 -4.88
C GLY A 145 4.01 25.00 -4.82
N ARG A 146 4.19 23.96 -3.99
CA ARG A 146 3.23 22.87 -3.76
C ARG A 146 2.77 22.85 -2.30
N TRP A 147 1.57 22.37 -2.05
CA TRP A 147 1.11 22.15 -0.68
C TRP A 147 1.52 20.75 -0.23
N VAL A 148 2.18 20.67 0.91
CA VAL A 148 2.49 19.44 1.63
C VAL A 148 1.64 19.40 2.88
N LEU A 149 0.91 18.30 3.10
CA LEU A 149 -0.06 18.17 4.16
C LEU A 149 0.10 16.85 4.89
N GLN A 150 -0.05 16.87 6.20
CA GLN A 150 -0.20 15.68 7.02
C GLN A 150 -1.54 15.73 7.72
N ALA A 151 -2.38 14.72 7.50
CA ALA A 151 -3.60 14.57 8.26
C ALA A 151 -3.33 13.82 9.56
N HIS A 152 -3.95 14.28 10.64
CA HIS A 152 -3.90 13.66 11.95
C HIS A 152 -5.16 12.81 12.16
N GLY A 153 -4.98 11.50 12.28
CA GLY A 153 -6.06 10.52 12.38
C GLY A 153 -6.38 9.84 11.04
N GLU A 154 -7.65 9.51 10.83
CA GLU A 154 -8.13 8.84 9.60
C GLU A 154 -8.82 9.83 8.66
N PRO A 155 -8.10 10.40 7.67
CA PRO A 155 -8.68 11.36 6.75
C PRO A 155 -9.68 10.71 5.78
N GLN A 156 -10.70 11.48 5.40
CA GLN A 156 -11.52 11.20 4.24
C GLN A 156 -10.73 11.59 2.98
N ASP A 157 -10.19 10.59 2.29
CA ASP A 157 -9.44 10.78 1.04
C ASP A 157 -10.33 11.23 -0.12
N TYR A 158 -10.67 12.53 -0.13
CA TYR A 158 -11.47 13.16 -1.15
C TYR A 158 -10.69 14.32 -1.79
N TRP A 159 -10.40 14.19 -3.08
CA TRP A 159 -9.58 15.14 -3.85
C TRP A 159 -10.34 15.65 -5.09
N PRO A 160 -10.86 16.89 -5.07
CA PRO A 160 -11.50 17.53 -6.22
C PRO A 160 -10.57 17.63 -7.43
N SER A 161 -11.14 17.60 -8.64
CA SER A 161 -10.37 17.72 -9.89
C SER A 161 -9.48 18.97 -9.95
N ALA A 162 -9.95 20.09 -9.39
CA ALA A 162 -9.19 21.35 -9.34
C ALA A 162 -7.92 21.27 -8.48
N GLN A 163 -7.85 20.34 -7.52
CA GLN A 163 -6.69 20.14 -6.64
C GLN A 163 -5.76 19.02 -7.14
N ARG A 164 -6.10 18.35 -8.24
CA ARG A 164 -5.25 17.31 -8.84
C ARG A 164 -4.14 17.93 -9.72
N PRO A 165 -2.96 17.29 -9.79
CA PRO A 165 -2.64 15.98 -9.23
C PRO A 165 -2.38 16.01 -7.71
N VAL A 166 -2.72 14.92 -7.04
CA VAL A 166 -2.39 14.67 -5.63
C VAL A 166 -1.63 13.37 -5.52
N VAL A 167 -0.55 13.36 -4.73
CA VAL A 167 0.20 12.16 -4.36
C VAL A 167 0.14 12.01 -2.84
N ALA A 168 -0.33 10.87 -2.34
CA ALA A 168 -0.23 10.52 -0.93
C ALA A 168 0.87 9.47 -0.73
N VAL A 169 1.80 9.73 0.18
CA VAL A 169 2.79 8.77 0.63
C VAL A 169 2.44 8.37 2.05
N THR A 170 2.22 7.08 2.27
CA THR A 170 1.76 6.51 3.54
C THR A 170 2.73 5.47 4.03
N ALA A 171 3.25 5.64 5.24
CA ALA A 171 4.03 4.64 5.95
C ALA A 171 3.24 4.10 7.15
N VAL A 172 3.19 2.77 7.30
CA VAL A 172 2.55 2.07 8.43
C VAL A 172 3.45 0.91 8.85
N GLY A 173 4.15 1.06 9.99
CA GLY A 173 5.20 0.13 10.39
C GLY A 173 6.25 -0.02 9.27
N ASP A 174 6.43 -1.25 8.79
CA ASP A 174 7.34 -1.58 7.69
C ASP A 174 6.71 -1.45 6.30
N SER A 175 5.45 -1.02 6.19
CA SER A 175 4.78 -0.86 4.89
C SER A 175 4.87 0.57 4.36
N LEU A 176 4.95 0.69 3.03
CA LEU A 176 4.92 1.96 2.29
C LEU A 176 3.90 1.86 1.17
N THR A 177 3.04 2.87 1.04
CA THR A 177 2.03 2.98 -0.03
C THR A 177 2.07 4.37 -0.64
N VAL A 178 2.07 4.45 -1.96
CA VAL A 178 1.94 5.68 -2.73
C VAL A 178 0.65 5.64 -3.54
N GLU A 179 -0.21 6.63 -3.36
CA GLU A 179 -1.47 6.76 -4.06
C GLU A 179 -1.48 8.04 -4.89
N VAL A 180 -1.91 7.94 -6.14
CA VAL A 180 -1.92 9.06 -7.08
C VAL A 180 -3.34 9.32 -7.54
N TRP A 181 -3.82 10.55 -7.34
CA TRP A 181 -5.03 11.09 -7.96
C TRP A 181 -4.63 12.05 -9.07
N SER A 182 -4.82 11.61 -10.31
CA SER A 182 -4.51 12.37 -11.52
C SER A 182 -5.79 12.96 -12.12
N ARG A 183 -5.68 14.18 -12.65
CA ARG A 183 -6.73 14.79 -13.48
C ARG A 183 -6.70 14.17 -14.87
N ASP A 184 -5.51 14.00 -15.42
CA ASP A 184 -5.31 13.67 -16.83
C ASP A 184 -5.65 12.20 -17.12
N ALA A 185 -5.34 11.29 -16.20
CA ALA A 185 -5.73 9.89 -16.29
C ALA A 185 -7.25 9.65 -16.23
N MET A 186 -8.04 10.66 -15.85
CA MET A 186 -9.50 10.62 -15.82
C MET A 186 -10.16 11.34 -17.00
N ARG A 187 -9.41 12.02 -17.88
CA ARG A 187 -9.98 12.80 -19.00
C ARG A 187 -10.78 11.94 -20.00
N GLY A 188 -10.47 10.66 -20.13
CA GLY A 188 -11.20 9.70 -20.96
C GLY A 188 -12.44 9.07 -20.31
N ALA A 189 -12.63 9.25 -19.00
CA ALA A 189 -13.79 8.72 -18.28
C ALA A 189 -15.02 9.62 -18.50
N VAL A 190 -15.69 9.43 -19.64
CA VAL A 190 -16.95 10.13 -19.96
C VAL A 190 -18.07 9.53 -19.11
N GLY A 191 -18.46 10.21 -18.03
CA GLY A 191 -19.62 9.81 -17.21
C GLY A 191 -19.60 10.39 -15.80
N SER A 192 -20.56 11.30 -15.56
CA SER A 192 -20.84 12.08 -14.35
C SER A 192 -19.65 12.74 -13.62
N HIS A 193 -19.78 14.05 -13.38
CA HIS A 193 -18.91 14.81 -12.49
C HIS A 193 -18.72 14.11 -11.12
N ASP A 194 -19.74 13.35 -10.70
CA ASP A 194 -19.75 12.54 -9.48
C ASP A 194 -18.69 11.43 -9.45
N ALA A 195 -18.34 10.82 -10.59
CA ALA A 195 -17.34 9.76 -10.65
C ALA A 195 -15.91 10.30 -10.47
N GLN A 196 -15.67 11.53 -10.94
CA GLN A 196 -14.42 12.25 -10.68
C GLN A 196 -14.27 12.61 -9.19
N MET A 197 -15.35 12.54 -8.41
CA MET A 197 -15.42 12.93 -6.99
C MET A 197 -15.36 11.74 -6.00
N LEU A 198 -14.92 10.55 -6.45
CA LEU A 198 -15.02 9.35 -5.62
C LEU A 198 -13.85 9.09 -4.67
N GLY A 199 -12.77 9.87 -4.69
CA GLY A 199 -11.66 9.66 -3.75
C GLY A 199 -10.81 8.41 -4.02
N ILE A 200 -11.08 7.69 -5.11
CA ILE A 200 -10.31 6.51 -5.53
C ILE A 200 -9.03 6.99 -6.21
N PRO A 201 -7.84 6.54 -5.78
CA PRO A 201 -6.61 6.83 -6.49
C PRO A 201 -6.59 6.12 -7.84
N ASN A 202 -6.07 6.81 -8.85
CA ASN A 202 -5.89 6.26 -10.19
C ASN A 202 -4.84 5.15 -10.21
N LEU A 203 -3.74 5.39 -9.49
CA LEU A 203 -2.62 4.46 -9.35
C LEU A 203 -2.31 4.28 -7.87
N THR A 204 -2.05 3.04 -7.47
CA THR A 204 -1.54 2.69 -6.14
C THR A 204 -0.27 1.86 -6.30
N PHE A 205 0.79 2.26 -5.61
CA PHE A 205 2.06 1.54 -5.52
C PHE A 205 2.26 1.13 -4.07
N SER A 206 2.59 -0.12 -3.81
CA SER A 206 2.64 -0.66 -2.44
C SER A 206 3.82 -1.59 -2.21
N TRP A 207 4.49 -1.37 -1.10
CA TRP A 207 5.52 -2.23 -0.52
C TRP A 207 5.01 -2.65 0.86
N GLN A 208 4.45 -3.85 0.95
CA GLN A 208 3.64 -4.26 2.11
C GLN A 208 4.47 -4.55 3.37
N ALA A 209 5.74 -4.91 3.22
CA ALA A 209 6.63 -5.24 4.34
C ALA A 209 8.09 -5.09 3.92
N ARG A 210 8.99 -5.10 4.90
CA ARG A 210 10.41 -5.40 4.75
C ARG A 210 10.59 -6.89 4.55
N TRP A 211 10.45 -7.34 3.32
CA TRP A 211 10.54 -8.75 2.97
C TRP A 211 11.97 -9.29 3.15
N ARG A 212 12.11 -10.36 3.92
CA ARG A 212 13.35 -11.13 4.08
C ARG A 212 13.22 -12.47 3.35
N PRO A 213 14.19 -12.88 2.52
CA PRO A 213 14.18 -14.21 1.93
C PRO A 213 14.16 -15.30 2.99
N VAL A 214 13.48 -16.39 2.68
CA VAL A 214 13.41 -17.57 3.55
C VAL A 214 14.71 -18.38 3.46
N SER A 215 15.40 -18.33 2.32
CA SER A 215 16.64 -19.06 2.10
C SER A 215 17.86 -18.17 1.89
N ASP A 216 19.05 -18.67 2.23
CA ASP A 216 20.34 -18.07 1.85
C ASP A 216 20.82 -18.55 0.47
N ALA A 217 19.92 -19.08 -0.36
CA ALA A 217 20.26 -19.67 -1.64
C ALA A 217 20.78 -18.63 -2.65
N ARG A 218 21.42 -19.10 -3.72
CA ARG A 218 21.96 -18.26 -4.80
C ARG A 218 21.37 -18.65 -6.15
N GLY A 219 21.57 -17.79 -7.14
CA GLY A 219 21.08 -18.03 -8.51
C GLY A 219 19.57 -17.96 -8.58
N GLN A 220 18.96 -18.93 -9.27
CA GLN A 220 17.53 -18.89 -9.60
C GLN A 220 16.61 -18.77 -8.38
N ILE A 221 16.94 -19.41 -7.25
CA ILE A 221 16.12 -19.32 -6.03
C ILE A 221 16.13 -17.89 -5.48
N ALA A 222 17.31 -17.29 -5.35
CA ALA A 222 17.45 -15.91 -4.90
C ALA A 222 16.73 -14.91 -5.82
N ASP A 223 16.75 -15.17 -7.13
CA ASP A 223 16.04 -14.32 -8.09
C ASP A 223 14.51 -14.42 -7.93
N ILE A 224 13.99 -15.61 -7.61
CA ILE A 224 12.57 -15.82 -7.30
C ILE A 224 12.21 -15.12 -5.99
N GLU A 225 12.98 -15.29 -4.92
CA GLU A 225 12.69 -14.65 -3.63
C GLU A 225 12.77 -13.12 -3.75
N ARG A 226 13.74 -12.58 -4.50
CA ARG A 226 13.80 -11.14 -4.82
C ARG A 226 12.57 -10.68 -5.59
N MET A 227 12.04 -11.49 -6.50
CA MET A 227 10.80 -11.18 -7.21
C MET A 227 9.59 -11.13 -6.26
N LEU A 228 9.52 -12.02 -5.26
CA LEU A 228 8.43 -12.05 -4.27
C LEU A 228 8.41 -10.80 -3.37
N GLY A 229 9.59 -10.24 -3.08
CA GLY A 229 9.75 -9.04 -2.27
C GLY A 229 9.40 -7.71 -2.96
N ARG A 230 9.14 -7.72 -4.28
CA ARG A 230 8.90 -6.49 -5.05
C ARG A 230 7.64 -5.74 -4.62
N GLY A 231 7.68 -4.44 -4.88
CA GLY A 231 6.50 -3.58 -4.81
C GLY A 231 5.45 -3.99 -5.83
N ARG A 232 4.19 -3.71 -5.55
CA ARG A 232 3.05 -3.95 -6.45
C ARG A 232 2.47 -2.63 -6.91
N GLN A 233 2.11 -2.57 -8.19
CA GLN A 233 1.29 -1.49 -8.73
C GLN A 233 -0.11 -2.03 -9.04
N SER A 234 -1.12 -1.27 -8.67
CA SER A 234 -2.50 -1.45 -9.13
C SER A 234 -3.04 -0.15 -9.72
N SER A 235 -3.97 -0.29 -10.65
CA SER A 235 -4.73 0.81 -11.22
C SER A 235 -6.19 0.61 -10.91
N SER A 236 -6.84 1.66 -10.42
CA SER A 236 -8.25 1.62 -10.05
C SER A 236 -8.99 2.78 -10.69
N SER A 237 -10.16 2.51 -11.24
CA SER A 237 -11.12 3.55 -11.59
C SER A 237 -12.49 3.21 -11.03
N ALA A 238 -13.21 4.24 -10.61
CA ALA A 238 -14.55 4.08 -10.07
C ALA A 238 -15.56 3.39 -10.99
N LEU A 239 -15.29 3.38 -12.30
CA LEU A 239 -16.22 2.94 -13.34
C LEU A 239 -15.73 1.70 -14.08
N GLY A 240 -14.67 1.03 -13.59
CA GLY A 240 -14.05 -0.11 -14.28
C GLY A 240 -13.43 0.26 -15.63
N GLN A 241 -13.27 1.56 -15.91
CA GLN A 241 -12.63 2.07 -17.12
C GLN A 241 -11.11 1.93 -17.02
N PRO A 242 -10.41 1.70 -18.14
CA PRO A 242 -8.96 1.74 -18.18
C PRO A 242 -8.43 3.08 -17.66
N VAL A 243 -7.45 3.03 -16.76
CA VAL A 243 -6.72 4.22 -16.29
C VAL A 243 -5.55 4.46 -17.25
N ASP A 244 -5.45 5.67 -17.80
CA ASP A 244 -4.27 6.06 -18.56
C ASP A 244 -3.10 6.33 -17.59
N ARG A 245 -2.28 5.29 -17.39
CA ARG A 245 -1.11 5.32 -16.50
C ARG A 245 -0.10 6.36 -16.97
N ASP A 246 0.17 6.43 -18.28
CA ASP A 246 1.22 7.28 -18.81
C ASP A 246 0.82 8.76 -18.68
N ALA A 247 -0.47 9.07 -18.86
CA ALA A 247 -1.01 10.40 -18.56
C ALA A 247 -0.89 10.77 -17.07
N ALA A 248 -1.18 9.85 -16.14
CA ALA A 248 -1.00 10.12 -14.70
C ALA A 248 0.45 10.41 -14.33
N LEU A 249 1.39 9.63 -14.85
CA LEU A 249 2.82 9.83 -14.57
C LEU A 249 3.35 11.11 -15.23
N ALA A 250 2.92 11.40 -16.47
CA ALA A 250 3.29 12.64 -17.16
C ALA A 250 2.78 13.90 -16.44
N GLU A 251 1.58 13.87 -15.86
CA GLU A 251 1.03 14.99 -15.06
C GLU A 251 1.91 15.31 -13.84
N LEU A 252 2.62 14.31 -13.29
CA LEU A 252 3.59 14.46 -12.20
C LEU A 252 5.01 14.81 -12.68
N GLY A 253 5.29 14.72 -13.98
CA GLY A 253 6.65 14.76 -14.51
C GLY A 253 7.49 13.53 -14.10
N ALA A 254 6.83 12.43 -13.73
CA ALA A 254 7.46 11.18 -13.32
C ALA A 254 7.76 10.31 -14.54
N GLU A 255 8.96 9.74 -14.60
CA GLU A 255 9.33 8.83 -15.67
C GLU A 255 8.95 7.39 -15.35
N ARG A 256 8.34 6.71 -16.33
CA ARG A 256 7.90 5.33 -16.16
C ARG A 256 9.03 4.39 -15.72
N ASN A 257 10.22 4.55 -16.30
CA ASN A 257 11.37 3.70 -15.98
C ASN A 257 11.85 3.88 -14.54
N GLU A 258 11.86 5.13 -14.03
CA GLU A 258 12.22 5.40 -12.63
C GLU A 258 11.21 4.75 -11.68
N ILE A 259 9.92 4.83 -11.99
CA ILE A 259 8.85 4.18 -11.21
C ILE A 259 9.00 2.65 -11.24
N GLU A 260 9.25 2.07 -12.41
CA GLU A 260 9.47 0.62 -12.53
C GLU A 260 10.71 0.18 -11.77
N GLU A 261 11.78 0.97 -11.76
CA GLU A 261 12.97 0.71 -10.94
C GLU A 261 12.62 0.73 -9.44
N THR A 262 11.82 1.70 -8.96
CA THR A 262 11.41 1.73 -7.54
C THR A 262 10.66 0.48 -7.09
N LEU A 263 9.86 -0.13 -7.97
CA LEU A 263 9.13 -1.37 -7.66
C LEU A 263 10.06 -2.57 -7.46
N THR A 264 11.28 -2.51 -8.00
CA THR A 264 12.29 -3.57 -7.85
C THR A 264 13.18 -3.40 -6.61
N ARG A 265 13.09 -2.25 -5.93
CA ARG A 265 13.89 -1.96 -4.74
C ARG A 265 13.31 -2.65 -3.51
N ASP A 266 14.19 -3.02 -2.59
CA ASP A 266 13.84 -3.52 -1.28
C ASP A 266 13.16 -2.40 -0.46
N ASN A 267 12.25 -2.77 0.44
CA ASN A 267 11.48 -1.83 1.25
C ASN A 267 12.27 -1.33 2.47
N ASP A 268 13.44 -0.77 2.22
CA ASP A 268 14.34 -0.26 3.25
C ASP A 268 14.23 1.27 3.42
N HIS A 269 15.17 1.86 4.15
CA HIS A 269 15.19 3.31 4.34
C HIS A 269 15.48 4.09 3.05
N ALA A 270 16.18 3.50 2.07
CA ALA A 270 16.50 4.13 0.80
C ALA A 270 15.31 4.14 -0.17
N LEU A 271 14.34 3.22 -0.02
CA LEU A 271 13.12 3.21 -0.82
C LEU A 271 12.35 4.54 -0.75
N ILE A 272 12.31 5.17 0.43
CA ILE A 272 11.58 6.44 0.59
C ILE A 272 12.22 7.56 -0.25
N ASP A 273 13.55 7.65 -0.32
CA ASP A 273 14.22 8.66 -1.17
C ASP A 273 14.02 8.34 -2.65
N ALA A 274 14.07 7.06 -3.01
CA ALA A 274 13.75 6.58 -4.34
C ALA A 274 12.33 6.98 -4.78
N VAL A 275 11.34 6.80 -3.91
CA VAL A 275 9.94 7.20 -4.14
C VAL A 275 9.84 8.72 -4.28
N VAL A 276 10.44 9.48 -3.37
CA VAL A 276 10.45 10.95 -3.44
C VAL A 276 11.03 11.44 -4.78
N GLY A 277 12.16 10.88 -5.21
CA GLY A 277 12.79 11.22 -6.49
C GLY A 277 11.94 10.84 -7.71
N ALA A 278 11.44 9.60 -7.76
CA ALA A 278 10.69 9.07 -8.90
C ALA A 278 9.34 9.77 -9.09
N PHE A 279 8.66 10.15 -8.00
CA PHE A 279 7.39 10.89 -8.04
C PHE A 279 7.59 12.42 -8.04
N ARG A 280 8.83 12.90 -8.18
CA ARG A 280 9.20 14.32 -8.21
C ARG A 280 8.66 15.10 -7.00
N LEU A 281 8.64 14.50 -5.81
CA LEU A 281 8.11 15.10 -4.59
C LEU A 281 9.17 16.00 -3.92
N PRO A 282 8.76 17.01 -3.12
CA PRO A 282 9.70 17.76 -2.29
C PRO A 282 10.48 16.84 -1.34
N THR A 283 11.76 17.13 -1.13
CA THR A 283 12.66 16.24 -0.35
C THR A 283 12.22 16.07 1.12
N GLU A 284 11.57 17.08 1.68
CA GLU A 284 11.02 17.12 3.03
C GLU A 284 9.97 16.03 3.26
N VAL A 285 9.23 15.63 2.21
CA VAL A 285 8.23 14.56 2.28
C VAL A 285 8.87 13.27 2.80
N GLY A 286 10.07 12.94 2.31
CA GLY A 286 10.79 11.74 2.77
C GLY A 286 11.15 11.81 4.26
N ARG A 287 11.47 13.00 4.77
CA ARG A 287 11.80 13.20 6.20
C ARG A 287 10.56 13.11 7.09
N ILE A 288 9.44 13.66 6.64
CA ILE A 288 8.15 13.63 7.34
C ILE A 288 7.60 12.19 7.37
N VAL A 289 7.60 11.49 6.22
CA VAL A 289 7.10 10.10 6.12
C VAL A 289 7.89 9.15 7.04
N ARG A 290 9.22 9.33 7.13
CA ARG A 290 10.07 8.57 8.06
C ARG A 290 9.81 8.90 9.53
N GLY A 291 9.14 10.03 9.82
CA GLY A 291 9.00 10.57 11.18
C GLY A 291 10.29 11.16 11.74
N THR A 292 11.26 11.51 10.89
CA THR A 292 12.52 12.17 11.31
C THR A 292 12.35 13.68 11.53
N VAL A 293 11.26 14.24 11.00
CA VAL A 293 10.86 15.63 11.16
C VAL A 293 9.35 15.65 11.34
N ASP A 294 8.88 16.44 12.31
CA ASP A 294 7.48 16.82 12.40
C ASP A 294 7.21 17.98 11.44
N ILE A 295 6.16 17.86 10.63
CA ILE A 295 5.74 18.92 9.71
C ILE A 295 5.41 20.22 10.46
N ASP A 296 4.87 20.14 11.68
CA ASP A 296 4.54 21.32 12.50
C ASP A 296 5.80 22.08 12.97
N ALA A 297 6.96 21.43 12.93
CA ALA A 297 8.24 22.05 13.26
C ALA A 297 8.91 22.73 12.05
N LEU A 298 8.35 22.60 10.84
CA LEU A 298 8.93 23.21 9.64
C LEU A 298 8.57 24.71 9.56
N PRO A 299 9.51 25.58 9.12
CA PRO A 299 9.24 27.01 8.97
C PRO A 299 8.08 27.28 8.01
N GLY A 300 7.07 28.03 8.47
CA GLY A 300 5.89 28.37 7.67
C GLY A 300 4.82 27.27 7.63
N ALA A 301 4.98 26.20 8.41
CA ALA A 301 3.92 25.24 8.66
C ALA A 301 2.80 25.86 9.49
N GLU A 302 1.59 25.39 9.23
CA GLU A 302 0.39 25.79 9.95
C GLU A 302 -0.40 24.55 10.35
N HIS A 303 -0.81 24.51 11.62
CA HIS A 303 -1.70 23.51 12.14
C HIS A 303 -3.14 24.04 12.09
N VAL A 304 -4.03 23.31 11.42
CA VAL A 304 -5.44 23.63 11.27
C VAL A 304 -6.29 22.54 11.92
N GLU A 305 -6.96 22.91 13.00
CA GLU A 305 -7.80 21.97 13.75
C GLU A 305 -9.09 21.61 13.02
N ARG A 306 -9.54 20.37 13.18
CA ARG A 306 -10.84 19.92 12.70
C ARG A 306 -11.95 20.65 13.46
N THR A 307 -12.76 21.44 12.74
CA THR A 307 -13.90 22.16 13.34
C THR A 307 -15.25 21.51 13.04
N PRO A 308 -16.26 21.66 13.93
CA PRO A 308 -17.64 21.28 13.65
C PRO A 308 -18.24 22.00 12.44
N ALA A 309 -17.84 23.27 12.20
CA ALA A 309 -18.26 24.04 11.04
C ALA A 309 -17.74 23.43 9.72
N GLY A 310 -16.47 23.01 9.68
CA GLY A 310 -15.89 22.28 8.56
C GLY A 310 -16.64 20.98 8.27
N ARG A 311 -17.04 20.23 9.30
CA ARG A 311 -17.90 19.03 9.14
C ARG A 311 -19.27 19.37 8.52
N MET A 312 -19.86 20.50 8.86
CA MET A 312 -21.12 20.96 8.25
C MET A 312 -20.94 21.29 6.77
N VAL A 313 -19.87 22.01 6.40
CA VAL A 313 -19.52 22.31 5.01
C VAL A 313 -19.31 21.01 4.22
N TRP A 314 -18.57 20.06 4.78
CA TRP A 314 -18.38 18.74 4.18
C TRP A 314 -19.70 18.01 3.93
N ARG A 315 -20.62 18.00 4.92
CA ARG A 315 -21.95 17.40 4.78
C ARG A 315 -22.81 18.09 3.72
N GLN A 316 -22.67 19.40 3.57
CA GLN A 316 -23.37 20.19 2.53
C GLN A 316 -22.82 19.92 1.13
N LEU A 317 -21.50 19.73 1.01
CA LEU A 317 -20.86 19.36 -0.26
C LEU A 317 -21.18 17.91 -0.65
N HIS A 318 -21.54 17.04 0.30
CA HIS A 318 -21.77 15.60 0.08
C HIS A 318 -23.13 15.10 0.64
N PRO A 319 -24.28 15.67 0.22
CA PRO A 319 -25.57 15.44 0.87
C PRO A 319 -26.13 14.02 0.69
N ALA A 320 -25.69 13.27 -0.34
CA ALA A 320 -26.26 11.96 -0.70
C ALA A 320 -25.57 10.74 -0.02
N ARG A 321 -24.55 10.92 0.83
CA ARG A 321 -23.68 9.79 1.25
C ARG A 321 -24.04 9.10 2.56
N ARG A 322 -25.18 9.41 3.21
CA ARG A 322 -25.61 8.74 4.46
C ARG A 322 -25.71 7.20 4.33
N ASP A 323 -25.98 6.66 3.13
CA ASP A 323 -26.00 5.22 2.83
C ASP A 323 -25.24 4.84 1.55
N SER A 324 -24.15 5.53 1.25
CA SER A 324 -23.44 5.29 -0.01
C SER A 324 -22.85 3.87 -0.09
N VAL A 325 -22.87 3.31 -1.30
CA VAL A 325 -22.17 2.08 -1.68
C VAL A 325 -20.73 2.06 -1.16
N TRP A 326 -20.10 3.23 -1.02
CA TRP A 326 -18.78 3.47 -0.44
C TRP A 326 -18.60 3.02 1.01
N ALA A 327 -19.57 3.28 1.89
CA ALA A 327 -19.54 2.77 3.27
C ALA A 327 -19.68 1.25 3.32
N ARG A 328 -20.35 0.65 2.32
CA ARG A 328 -20.39 -0.80 2.09
C ARG A 328 -19.11 -1.33 1.44
N TRP A 329 -18.47 -0.56 0.56
CA TRP A 329 -17.26 -0.91 -0.17
C TRP A 329 -16.03 -0.89 0.75
N ARG A 330 -15.81 0.18 1.54
CA ARG A 330 -14.76 0.18 2.59
C ARG A 330 -14.92 -1.00 3.54
N ARG A 331 -16.12 -1.22 4.08
CA ARG A 331 -16.39 -2.38 4.95
C ARG A 331 -16.11 -3.75 4.32
N ARG A 332 -16.05 -3.85 2.98
CA ARG A 332 -15.77 -5.09 2.25
C ARG A 332 -14.29 -5.30 1.94
N PHE A 333 -13.48 -4.24 1.90
CA PHE A 333 -12.04 -4.29 1.61
C PHE A 333 -11.15 -3.90 2.81
N SER A 334 -11.76 -3.51 3.93
CA SER A 334 -11.11 -3.26 5.23
C SER A 334 -11.23 -4.45 6.19
N ARG A 335 -11.26 -5.69 5.68
CA ARG A 335 -11.31 -6.93 6.46
C ARG A 335 -10.30 -7.93 5.96
#